data_AF-A0A9W4M5P8-F1
#
_entry.id   AF-A0A9W4M5P8-F1
#
_cell.length_a   1.000
_cell.length_b   1.000
_cell.length_c   1.000
_cell.angle_alpha   90.00
_cell.angle_beta   90.00
_cell.angle_gamma   90.00
#
_symmetry.space_group_name_H-M   'P 1'
#
loop_
_entity.id
_entity.type
_entity.pdbx_description
1 polymer ?
#
loop_
_entity_poly.entity_id
_entity_poly.type
_entity_poly.pdbx_seq_one_letter_code
_entity_poly.pdbx_strand_id
1 'polypeptide(L)'
;MSENTLNAALRRLGFTKEEMTSHGFRASASSILNGSGYWHPDAIERQLAHVEENSVRRAYARGEHWDERVRMMAWWANRLDELCAGSLR
;
A
#
# COMPACT_ATOMS: atom_id res chain seq x y z
N MET A 1 4.64 10.35 9.82
CA MET A 1 4.32 9.43 10.94
C MET A 1 5.45 8.45 11.10
N SER A 2 5.81 8.04 12.32
CA SER A 2 6.87 7.05 12.51
C SER A 2 6.33 5.63 12.37
N GLU A 3 7.20 4.71 11.94
CA GLU A 3 6.89 3.28 11.88
C GLU A 3 6.45 2.74 13.25
N ASN A 4 7.08 3.23 14.32
CA ASN A 4 6.74 2.85 15.70
C ASN A 4 5.30 3.23 16.07
N THR A 5 4.78 4.36 15.60
CA THR A 5 3.39 4.75 15.83
C THR A 5 2.41 3.77 15.16
N LEU A 6 2.70 3.36 13.92
CA LEU A 6 1.87 2.40 13.19
C LEU A 6 1.95 1.00 13.81
N ASN A 7 3.15 0.54 14.15
CA ASN A 7 3.33 -0.73 14.84
C ASN A 7 2.61 -0.77 16.19
N ALA A 8 2.62 0.32 16.97
CA ALA A 8 1.86 0.42 18.21
C ALA A 8 0.35 0.32 18.00
N ALA A 9 -0.18 0.90 16.92
CA ALA A 9 -1.58 0.74 16.55
C ALA A 9 -1.91 -0.72 16.19
N LEU A 10 -1.04 -1.40 15.45
CA LEU A 10 -1.19 -2.83 15.14
C LEU A 10 -1.23 -3.70 16.40
N ARG A 11 -0.40 -3.41 17.41
CA ARG A 11 -0.46 -4.13 18.70
C ARG A 11 -1.80 -3.96 19.41
N ARG A 12 -2.40 -2.76 19.34
CA ARG A 12 -3.73 -2.51 19.92
C ARG A 12 -4.85 -3.23 19.16
N LEU A 13 -4.66 -3.50 17.88
CA LEU A 13 -5.58 -4.29 17.05
C LEU A 13 -5.43 -5.81 17.26
N GLY A 14 -4.48 -6.26 18.09
CA GLY A 14 -4.29 -7.68 18.43
C GLY A 14 -3.25 -8.41 17.61
N PHE A 15 -2.63 -7.78 16.61
CA PHE A 15 -1.49 -8.39 15.91
C PHE A 15 -0.29 -8.44 16.86
N THR A 16 0.47 -9.53 16.84
CA THR A 16 1.78 -9.70 17.50
C THR A 16 2.93 -9.29 16.58
N LYS A 17 4.14 -9.11 17.14
CA LYS A 17 5.32 -8.68 16.36
C LYS A 17 5.73 -9.73 15.34
N GLU A 18 5.48 -10.99 15.68
CA GLU A 18 5.80 -12.18 14.90
C GLU A 18 4.77 -12.40 13.78
N GLU A 19 3.51 -11.99 13.98
CA GLU A 19 2.48 -12.08 12.95
C GLU A 19 2.61 -11.00 11.88
N MET A 20 2.70 -9.73 12.27
CA MET A 20 2.71 -8.64 11.28
C MET A 20 3.23 -7.30 11.83
N THR A 21 3.89 -6.53 10.96
CA THR A 21 4.36 -5.15 11.20
C THR A 21 3.84 -4.20 10.12
N SER A 22 3.95 -2.89 10.32
CA SER A 22 3.62 -1.90 9.29
C SER A 22 4.47 -2.07 8.03
N HIS A 23 5.74 -2.46 8.20
CA HIS A 23 6.61 -2.80 7.07
C HIS A 23 6.16 -4.08 6.37
N GLY A 24 5.76 -5.11 7.13
CA GLY A 24 5.20 -6.35 6.59
C GLY A 24 3.96 -6.10 5.72
N PHE A 25 3.00 -5.31 6.20
CA PHE A 25 1.81 -4.94 5.43
C PHE A 25 2.17 -4.21 4.13
N ARG A 26 3.13 -3.29 4.19
CA ARG A 26 3.62 -2.58 3.01
C ARG A 26 4.25 -3.53 1.99
N ALA A 27 5.08 -4.48 2.44
CA ALA A 27 5.71 -5.47 1.58
C ALA A 27 4.65 -6.37 0.90
N SER A 28 3.67 -6.88 1.66
CA SER A 28 2.57 -7.66 1.11
C SER A 28 1.75 -6.88 0.08
N ALA A 29 1.41 -5.61 0.36
CA ALA A 29 0.70 -4.76 -0.59
C ALA A 29 1.51 -4.55 -1.88
N SER A 30 2.82 -4.30 -1.78
CA SER A 30 3.71 -4.18 -2.95
C SER A 30 3.70 -5.46 -3.80
N SER A 31 3.85 -6.63 -3.17
CA SER A 31 3.86 -7.91 -3.89
C SER A 31 2.52 -8.18 -4.60
N ILE A 32 1.39 -7.91 -3.94
CA ILE A 32 0.06 -8.14 -4.52
C ILE A 32 -0.18 -7.19 -5.69
N LEU A 33 0.14 -5.90 -5.53
CA LEU A 33 -0.09 -4.90 -6.58
C LEU A 33 0.80 -5.15 -7.80
N ASN A 34 2.09 -5.42 -7.60
CA ASN A 34 3.00 -5.74 -8.70
C ASN A 34 2.63 -7.07 -9.37
N GLY A 35 2.23 -8.08 -8.58
CA GLY A 35 1.82 -9.39 -9.09
C GLY A 35 0.49 -9.37 -9.87
N SER A 36 -0.34 -8.35 -9.70
CA SER A 36 -1.62 -8.21 -10.42
C SER A 36 -1.45 -7.91 -11.91
N GLY A 37 -0.33 -7.30 -12.31
CA GLY A 37 -0.08 -6.87 -13.69
C GLY A 37 -0.96 -5.71 -14.19
N TYR A 38 -1.80 -5.12 -13.33
CA TYR A 38 -2.76 -4.08 -13.74
C TYR A 38 -2.22 -2.65 -13.64
N TRP A 39 -1.14 -2.45 -12.90
CA TRP A 39 -0.67 -1.12 -12.52
C TRP A 39 0.78 -0.93 -12.94
N HIS A 40 1.10 0.30 -13.33
CA HIS A 40 2.46 0.71 -13.59
C HIS A 40 3.28 0.69 -12.28
N PRO A 41 4.50 0.11 -12.27
CA PRO A 41 5.33 0.04 -11.06
C PRO A 41 5.53 1.38 -10.37
N ASP A 42 5.80 2.43 -11.14
CA ASP A 42 5.88 3.82 -10.66
C ASP A 42 4.64 4.32 -9.92
N ALA A 43 3.44 3.91 -10.33
CA ALA A 43 2.20 4.26 -9.66
C ALA A 43 2.09 3.54 -8.30
N ILE A 44 2.53 2.29 -8.23
CA ILE A 44 2.56 1.47 -7.01
C ILE A 44 3.55 2.08 -6.00
N GLU A 45 4.78 2.36 -6.43
CA GLU A 45 5.82 2.93 -5.56
C GLU A 45 5.42 4.28 -4.99
N ARG A 46 4.79 5.14 -5.82
CA ARG A 46 4.21 6.42 -5.39
C ARG A 46 3.08 6.21 -4.38
N GLN A 47 2.20 5.24 -4.58
CA GLN A 47 1.10 4.94 -3.66
C GLN A 47 1.59 4.41 -2.31
N LEU A 48 2.66 3.62 -2.32
CA LEU A 48 3.28 3.15 -1.10
C LEU A 48 4.03 4.27 -0.37
N ALA A 49 4.11 5.50 -0.86
CA ALA A 49 4.83 6.60 -0.20
C ALA A 49 6.34 6.38 -0.11
N HIS A 50 6.95 5.76 -1.13
CA HIS A 50 8.34 6.12 -1.43
C HIS A 50 8.32 7.55 -1.94
N VAL A 51 8.76 8.46 -1.09
CA VAL A 51 8.87 9.87 -1.46
C VAL A 51 10.11 10.01 -2.33
N GLU A 52 9.91 10.33 -3.61
CA GLU A 52 10.99 10.68 -4.54
C GLU A 52 11.91 11.74 -3.90
N GLU A 53 13.18 11.39 -3.61
CA GLU A 53 14.11 12.29 -2.90
C GLU A 53 14.32 13.60 -3.65
N ASN A 54 14.21 13.59 -4.98
CA ASN A 54 14.34 14.77 -5.82
C ASN A 54 13.07 15.63 -5.82
N SER A 55 13.11 16.74 -5.10
CA SER A 55 12.00 17.71 -4.95
C SER A 55 11.54 18.35 -6.26
N VAL A 56 12.42 18.47 -7.27
CA VAL A 56 12.09 19.05 -8.57
C VAL A 56 11.25 18.08 -9.41
N ARG A 57 11.64 16.80 -9.46
CA ARG A 57 10.83 15.76 -10.12
C ARG A 57 9.47 15.58 -9.45
N ARG A 58 9.44 15.65 -8.11
CA ARG A 58 8.20 15.55 -7.31
C ARG A 58 7.17 16.62 -7.67
N ALA A 59 7.60 17.83 -8.05
CA ALA A 59 6.70 18.92 -8.39
C ALA A 59 5.99 18.72 -9.74
N TYR A 60 6.69 18.14 -10.73
CA TYR A 60 6.17 17.84 -12.07
C TYR A 60 5.44 16.48 -12.13
N ALA A 61 5.86 15.49 -11.35
CA ALA A 61 5.29 14.14 -11.32
C ALA A 61 3.95 14.04 -10.55
N ARG A 62 3.45 15.13 -9.94
CA ARG A 62 2.20 15.14 -9.15
C ARG A 62 0.96 14.74 -9.94
N GLY A 63 0.92 15.06 -11.23
CA GLY A 63 -0.19 14.67 -12.12
C GLY A 63 -0.01 13.28 -12.74
N GLU A 64 1.23 12.77 -12.78
CA GLU A 64 1.52 11.50 -13.41
C GLU A 64 0.95 10.35 -12.58
N HIS A 65 0.16 9.49 -13.22
CA HIS A 65 -0.50 8.34 -12.61
C HIS A 65 -1.56 8.64 -11.53
N TRP A 66 -2.05 9.88 -11.39
CA TRP A 66 -3.10 10.18 -10.40
C TRP A 66 -4.36 9.33 -10.61
N ASP A 67 -4.92 9.34 -11.82
CA ASP A 67 -6.13 8.57 -12.15
C ASP A 67 -5.92 7.06 -12.01
N GLU A 68 -4.71 6.59 -12.30
CA GLU A 68 -4.31 5.20 -12.09
C GLU A 68 -4.27 4.84 -10.61
N ARG A 69 -3.69 5.69 -9.76
CA ARG A 69 -3.66 5.50 -8.30
C ARG A 69 -5.05 5.53 -7.67
N VAL A 70 -5.96 6.36 -8.18
CA VAL A 70 -7.37 6.36 -7.74
C VAL A 70 -8.02 5.02 -8.05
N ARG A 71 -7.89 4.53 -9.29
CA ARG A 71 -8.41 3.21 -9.69
C ARG A 71 -7.76 2.07 -8.92
N MET A 72 -6.46 2.17 -8.65
CA MET A 72 -5.70 1.21 -7.85
C MET A 72 -6.27 1.07 -6.44
N MET A 73 -6.59 2.18 -5.78
CA MET A 73 -7.15 2.14 -4.43
C MET A 73 -8.58 1.59 -4.40
N ALA A 74 -9.39 1.85 -5.43
CA ALA A 74 -10.71 1.24 -5.55
C ALA A 74 -10.60 -0.28 -5.76
N TRP A 75 -9.69 -0.72 -6.64
CA TRP A 75 -9.42 -2.15 -6.84
C TRP A 75 -8.87 -2.80 -5.56
N TRP A 76 -7.97 -2.12 -4.86
CA TRP A 76 -7.40 -2.61 -3.60
C TRP A 76 -8.49 -2.84 -2.54
N ALA A 77 -9.45 -1.92 -2.41
CA ALA A 77 -10.59 -2.09 -1.50
C ALA A 77 -11.40 -3.35 -1.84
N ASN A 78 -11.78 -3.51 -3.12
CA ASN A 78 -12.50 -4.71 -3.57
C ASN A 78 -11.69 -5.99 -3.30
N ARG A 79 -10.36 -5.95 -3.50
CA ARG A 79 -9.49 -7.10 -3.24
C ARG A 79 -9.45 -7.47 -1.75
N LEU A 80 -9.46 -6.50 -0.86
CA LEU A 80 -9.56 -6.74 0.59
C LEU A 80 -10.92 -7.36 0.95
N ASP A 81 -12.00 -6.86 0.36
CA ASP A 81 -13.35 -7.40 0.59
C ASP A 81 -13.44 -8.88 0.15
N GLU A 82 -12.86 -9.23 -0.99
CA GLU A 82 -12.77 -10.62 -1.47
C GLU A 82 -11.98 -11.51 -0.51
N LEU A 83 -10.84 -11.03 0.01
CA LEU A 83 -10.01 -11.78 0.95
C LEU A 83 -10.76 -12.00 2.28
N CYS A 84 -11.46 -10.98 2.77
CA CYS A 84 -12.29 -11.10 3.97
C CYS A 84 -13.47 -12.06 3.76
N ALA A 85 -14.18 -11.97 2.63
CA ALA A 85 -15.28 -12.87 2.30
C ALA A 85 -14.81 -14.32 2.12
N GLY A 86 -13.62 -14.53 1.54
CA GLY A 86 -12.99 -15.84 1.43
C GLY A 86 -12.51 -16.42 2.76
N SER A 87 -12.15 -15.57 3.72
CA SER A 87 -11.74 -15.96 5.08
C SER A 87 -12.92 -16.33 5.99
N LEU A 88 -14.15 -16.04 5.61
CA LEU A 88 -15.39 -16.35 6.36
C LEU A 88 -16.03 -17.69 5.94
N ARG A 89 -15.31 -18.54 5.20
CA ARG A 89 -15.74 -19.90 4.84
C ARG A 89 -14.92 -20.96 5.55
#